data_AF-A0AA39IFW7-F1
#
_entry.id   AF-A0AA39IFW7-F1
#
_cell.length_a   1.000
_cell.length_b   1.000
_cell.length_c   1.000
_cell.angle_alpha   90.00
_cell.angle_beta   90.00
_cell.angle_gamma   90.00
#
_symmetry.space_group_name_H-M   'P 1'
#
loop_
_entity.id
_entity.type
_entity.pdbx_description
1 polymer ?
#
loop_
_entity_poly.entity_id
_entity_poly.type
_entity_poly.pdbx_seq_one_letter_code
_entity_poly.pdbx_strand_id
1 'polypeptide(L)'
;MWIEFIEDMAMEPFLRTPAVILTALIIDYFLQELFTLSGYEEIALLFTLVFLALVGCLCTWTYSRYSGKMRDVAVKIENVANFVWDKVLG
;
A
#
# COMPACT_ATOMS: atom_id res chain seq x y z
N MET A 1 -10.22 -10.53 -11.91
CA MET A 1 -11.04 -9.53 -11.20
C MET A 1 -10.20 -8.53 -10.39
N TRP A 2 -9.62 -8.88 -9.24
CA TRP A 2 -8.85 -7.89 -8.43
C TRP A 2 -7.47 -7.57 -9.00
N ILE A 3 -6.78 -8.56 -9.59
CA ILE A 3 -5.48 -8.36 -10.28
C ILE A 3 -5.67 -7.47 -11.51
N GLU A 4 -6.64 -7.79 -12.37
CA GLU A 4 -6.98 -6.98 -13.56
C GLU A 4 -7.31 -5.53 -13.19
N PHE A 5 -8.01 -5.29 -12.08
CA PHE A 5 -8.28 -3.93 -11.59
C PHE A 5 -7.00 -3.18 -11.20
N ILE A 6 -6.04 -3.85 -10.57
CA ILE A 6 -4.74 -3.26 -10.22
C ILE A 6 -3.89 -3.06 -11.47
N GLU A 7 -3.93 -3.98 -12.42
CA GLU A 7 -3.24 -3.83 -13.71
C GLU A 7 -3.80 -2.62 -14.47
N ASP A 8 -5.11 -2.50 -14.61
CA ASP A 8 -5.76 -1.32 -15.23
C ASP A 8 -5.35 -0.02 -14.53
N MET A 9 -5.27 -0.03 -13.20
CA MET A 9 -4.83 1.12 -12.43
C MET A 9 -3.32 1.40 -12.60
N ALA A 10 -2.48 0.36 -12.75
CA ALA A 10 -1.04 0.49 -12.94
C ALA A 10 -0.64 0.92 -14.36
N MET A 11 -1.53 0.70 -15.35
CA MET A 11 -1.36 1.16 -16.73
C MET A 11 -1.31 2.69 -16.82
N GLU A 12 -2.03 3.37 -15.94
CA GLU A 12 -2.06 4.83 -15.88
C GLU A 12 -0.88 5.36 -15.06
N PRO A 13 0.01 6.19 -15.62
CA PRO A 13 1.27 6.59 -14.97
C PRO A 13 1.06 7.40 -13.69
N PHE A 14 -0.07 8.10 -13.57
CA PHE A 14 -0.44 8.86 -12.37
C PHE A 14 -1.10 8.00 -11.26
N LEU A 15 -1.49 6.77 -11.58
CA LEU A 15 -2.12 5.81 -10.67
C LEU A 15 -1.18 4.68 -10.24
N ARG A 16 0.08 4.70 -10.71
CA ARG A 16 1.09 3.71 -10.28
C ARG A 16 1.27 3.68 -8.76
N THR A 17 1.47 4.83 -8.11
CA THR A 17 1.67 4.89 -6.64
C THR A 17 0.50 4.30 -5.84
N PRO A 18 -0.77 4.68 -6.08
CA PRO A 18 -1.89 4.04 -5.40
C PRO A 18 -2.04 2.55 -5.76
N ALA A 19 -1.66 2.13 -6.97
CA ALA A 19 -1.64 0.71 -7.33
C ALA A 19 -0.67 -0.11 -6.49
N VAL A 20 0.54 0.41 -6.24
CA VAL A 20 1.52 -0.26 -5.36
C VAL A 20 0.99 -0.37 -3.93
N ILE A 21 0.43 0.73 -3.40
CA ILE A 21 -0.07 0.77 -2.01
C ILE A 21 -1.26 -0.19 -1.85
N LEU A 22 -2.17 -0.24 -2.82
CA LEU A 22 -3.30 -1.19 -2.80
C LEU A 22 -2.83 -2.64 -2.91
N THR A 23 -1.84 -2.93 -3.76
CA THR A 23 -1.25 -4.28 -3.84
C THR A 23 -0.63 -4.68 -2.51
N ALA A 24 0.13 -3.77 -1.88
CA ALA A 24 0.74 -4.01 -0.58
C ALA A 24 -0.31 -4.26 0.52
N LEU A 25 -1.41 -3.51 0.53
CA LEU A 25 -2.53 -3.70 1.46
C LEU A 25 -3.17 -5.09 1.32
N ILE A 26 -3.35 -5.57 0.09
CA ILE A 26 -3.92 -6.91 -0.16
C ILE A 26 -2.98 -7.99 0.36
N ILE A 27 -1.67 -7.89 0.07
CA ILE A 27 -0.67 -8.85 0.54
C ILE A 27 -0.62 -8.87 2.07
N ASP A 28 -0.60 -7.70 2.70
CA ASP A 28 -0.58 -7.56 4.15
C ASP A 28 -1.80 -8.20 4.81
N TYR A 29 -3.00 -7.97 4.25
CA TYR A 29 -4.24 -8.60 4.70
C TYR A 29 -4.18 -10.13 4.61
N PHE A 30 -3.69 -10.68 3.50
CA PHE A 30 -3.51 -12.14 3.34
C PHE A 30 -2.54 -12.71 4.38
N LEU A 31 -1.42 -12.01 4.66
CA LEU A 31 -0.48 -12.43 5.70
C LEU A 31 -1.14 -12.40 7.07
N GLN A 32 -1.87 -11.33 7.40
CA GLN A 32 -2.58 -11.23 8.67
C GLN A 32 -3.56 -12.39 8.87
N GLU A 33 -4.33 -12.75 7.84
CA GLU A 33 -5.29 -13.86 7.90
C GLU A 33 -4.57 -15.21 8.12
N LEU A 34 -3.41 -15.43 7.48
CA LEU A 34 -2.57 -16.61 7.68
C LEU A 34 -2.01 -16.71 9.11
N PHE A 35 -1.55 -15.60 9.70
CA PHE A 35 -1.03 -15.58 11.07
C PHE A 35 -2.14 -15.76 12.11
N THR A 36 -3.31 -15.18 11.86
CA THR A 36 -4.50 -15.35 12.70
C THR A 36 -4.97 -16.81 12.70
N LEU A 37 -5.02 -17.44 11.53
CA LEU A 37 -5.31 -18.88 11.40
C LEU A 37 -4.28 -19.77 12.10
N SER A 38 -3.02 -19.35 12.11
CA SER A 38 -1.93 -20.08 12.76
C SER A 38 -1.92 -19.92 14.29
N GLY A 39 -2.82 -19.11 14.87
CA GLY A 39 -2.92 -18.86 16.30
C GLY A 39 -1.93 -17.84 16.86
N TYR A 40 -1.23 -17.09 16.00
CA TYR A 40 -0.28 -16.05 16.40
C TYR A 40 -0.93 -14.67 16.41
N GLU A 41 -1.82 -14.44 17.37
CA GLU A 41 -2.60 -13.20 17.47
C GLU A 41 -1.74 -11.94 17.70
N GLU A 42 -0.68 -12.05 18.50
CA GLU A 42 0.24 -10.92 18.74
C GLU A 42 0.94 -10.45 17.46
N ILE A 43 1.31 -11.39 16.59
CA ILE A 43 1.96 -11.10 15.31
C ILE A 43 0.93 -10.52 14.34
N ALA A 44 -0.28 -11.07 14.30
CA ALA A 44 -1.38 -10.53 13.48
C ALA A 44 -1.70 -9.06 13.85
N LEU A 45 -1.55 -8.69 15.12
CA LEU A 45 -1.73 -7.32 15.60
C LEU A 45 -0.63 -6.37 15.08
N LEU A 46 0.60 -6.84 14.93
CA LEU A 46 1.67 -6.07 14.27
C LEU A 46 1.35 -5.81 12.80
N PHE A 47 0.85 -6.82 12.07
CA PHE A 47 0.38 -6.65 10.69
C PHE A 47 -0.77 -5.65 10.61
N THR A 48 -1.70 -5.66 11.57
CA THR A 48 -2.78 -4.65 11.63
C THR A 48 -2.24 -3.22 11.74
N LEU A 49 -1.14 -3.00 12.49
CA LEU A 49 -0.49 -1.69 12.57
C LEU A 49 0.18 -1.30 11.25
N VAL A 50 0.79 -2.26 10.55
CA VAL A 50 1.35 -2.05 9.21
C VAL A 50 0.25 -1.70 8.21
N PHE A 51 -0.87 -2.43 8.23
CA PHE A 51 -2.07 -2.12 7.45
C PHE A 51 -2.54 -0.68 7.68
N LEU A 52 -2.65 -0.26 8.94
CA LEU A 52 -3.05 1.11 9.29
C LEU A 52 -2.06 2.15 8.73
N ALA A 53 -0.75 1.87 8.80
CA ALA A 53 0.28 2.75 8.24
C ALA A 53 0.19 2.85 6.70
N LEU A 54 -0.09 1.74 6.01
CA LEU A 54 -0.29 1.71 4.55
C LEU A 54 -1.54 2.51 4.14
N VAL A 55 -2.65 2.35 4.87
CA VAL A 55 -3.85 3.18 4.67
C VAL A 55 -3.53 4.66 4.93
N GLY A 56 -2.76 4.97 5.97
CA GLY A 56 -2.28 6.33 6.25
C GLY A 56 -1.43 6.89 5.10
N CYS A 57 -0.60 6.07 4.47
CA CYS A 57 0.17 6.45 3.28
C CYS A 57 -0.75 6.72 2.08
N LEU A 58 -1.75 5.87 1.82
CA LEU A 58 -2.73 6.07 0.76
C LEU A 58 -3.53 7.37 0.96
N CYS A 59 -4.00 7.60 2.17
CA CYS A 59 -4.71 8.81 2.56
C CYS A 59 -3.81 10.05 2.42
N THR A 60 -2.54 9.96 2.83
CA THR A 60 -1.57 11.07 2.73
C THR A 60 -1.21 11.38 1.27
N TRP A 61 -1.04 10.36 0.44
CA TRP A 61 -0.82 10.51 -0.99
C TRP A 61 -2.03 11.19 -1.66
N THR A 62 -3.23 10.68 -1.40
CA THR A 62 -4.49 11.25 -1.88
C THR A 62 -4.64 12.70 -1.41
N TYR A 63 -4.41 12.96 -0.13
CA TYR A 63 -4.49 14.28 0.48
C TYR A 63 -3.49 15.27 -0.12
N SER A 64 -2.25 14.85 -0.37
CA SER A 64 -1.24 15.69 -1.04
C SER A 64 -1.71 16.14 -2.43
N ARG A 65 -2.36 15.24 -3.17
CA ARG A 65 -2.94 15.50 -4.49
C ARG A 65 -4.08 16.52 -4.45
N TYR A 66 -4.90 16.55 -3.40
CA TYR A 66 -6.04 17.48 -3.26
C TYR A 66 -5.69 18.79 -2.53
N SER A 67 -4.82 18.75 -1.52
CA SER A 67 -4.56 19.89 -0.62
C SER A 67 -3.25 20.64 -0.95
N GLY A 68 -2.28 20.00 -1.61
CA GLY A 68 -1.01 20.60 -2.02
C GLY A 68 -0.05 21.01 -0.89
N LYS A 69 -0.46 20.95 0.39
CA LYS A 69 0.32 21.43 1.55
C LYS A 69 1.33 20.43 2.15
N MET A 70 1.21 19.13 1.87
CA MET A 70 2.06 18.08 2.48
C MET A 70 2.83 17.25 1.44
N ARG A 71 3.52 17.94 0.51
CA ARG A 71 4.29 17.29 -0.56
C ARG A 71 5.48 16.48 -0.05
N ASP A 72 6.17 16.92 1.01
CA ASP A 72 7.36 16.20 1.52
C ASP A 72 7.04 14.79 2.05
N VAL A 73 5.89 14.61 2.70
CA VAL A 73 5.47 13.30 3.19
C VAL A 73 5.03 12.41 2.03
N ALA A 74 4.33 12.99 1.04
CA ALA A 74 3.95 12.27 -0.18
C ALA A 74 5.17 11.79 -0.99
N VAL A 75 6.23 12.60 -1.10
CA VAL A 75 7.48 12.20 -1.78
C VAL A 75 8.13 11.01 -1.09
N LYS A 76 8.14 10.96 0.25
CA LYS A 76 8.65 9.79 0.98
C LYS A 76 7.83 8.53 0.70
N ILE A 77 6.51 8.67 0.63
CA ILE A 77 5.59 7.56 0.29
C ILE A 77 5.85 7.09 -1.14
N GLU A 78 6.01 8.00 -2.10
CA GLU A 78 6.34 7.68 -3.49
C GLU A 78 7.67 6.95 -3.61
N ASN A 79 8.70 7.34 -2.85
CA ASN A 79 9.99 6.64 -2.83
C ASN A 79 9.86 5.20 -2.31
N VAL A 80 9.07 4.98 -1.24
CA VAL A 80 8.82 3.64 -0.71
C VAL A 80 8.01 2.81 -1.71
N ALA A 81 6.99 3.40 -2.34
CA ALA A 81 6.19 2.74 -3.36
C ALA A 81 7.04 2.33 -4.58
N ASN A 82 7.93 3.20 -5.06
CA ASN A 82 8.86 2.85 -6.15
C ASN A 82 9.81 1.72 -5.75
N PHE A 83 10.33 1.74 -4.51
CA PHE A 83 11.18 0.65 -4.02
C PHE A 83 10.43 -0.69 -3.96
N VAL A 84 9.17 -0.68 -3.50
CA VAL A 84 8.33 -1.88 -3.47
C VAL A 84 8.02 -2.36 -4.89
N TRP A 85 7.70 -1.45 -5.82
CA TRP A 85 7.49 -1.78 -7.23
C TRP A 85 8.70 -2.48 -7.84
N ASP A 86 9.89 -1.88 -7.69
CA ASP A 86 11.14 -2.45 -8.24
C ASP A 86 11.54 -3.79 -7.60
N LYS A 87 11.03 -4.10 -6.41
CA LYS A 87 11.35 -5.35 -5.69
C LYS A 87 10.31 -6.46 -5.85
N VAL A 88 9.05 -6.11 -6.10
CA VAL A 88 7.92 -7.06 -6.11
C VAL A 88 7.35 -7.24 -7.52
N LEU A 89 7.38 -6.20 -8.36
CA LEU A 89 6.70 -6.16 -9.66
C LEU A 89 7.66 -5.95 -10.86
N GLY A 90 8.92 -5.57 -10.62
CA GLY A 90 10.00 -5.48 -11.62
C GLY A 90 10.88 -6.72 -11.64
#